data_AF-A0A397A3R5-F1
#
_entry.id   AF-A0A397A3R5-F1
#
_cell.length_a   1.000
_cell.length_b   1.000
_cell.length_c   1.000
_cell.angle_alpha   90.00
_cell.angle_beta   90.00
_cell.angle_gamma   90.00
#
_symmetry.space_group_name_H-M   'P 1'
#
loop_
_entity.id
_entity.type
_entity.pdbx_description
1 polymer ?
#
loop_
_entity_poly.entity_id
_entity_poly.type
_entity_poly.pdbx_seq_one_letter_code
_entity_poly.pdbx_strand_id
1 'polypeptide(L)'
;RASHFWDPDKDKPVGRRRKHHQQPKRRETSERWMAADAEDADEYEDGGGGAPLLKSLQDFSVRFVSQGSVTLTMLVLLVSAFVHLNSISVVYLVVVRWILAANPVTVCRNWTYLAMMLVFVCVTQYFVMLWLPPFMNRPRQSLPPWTWFEFVYQEYFALNFQHPWGLFCDYMCLLVVFMIPGAKTYYLEMEQREGAAAARAAQLLVSGHVDSPPVGGGPVPGDVHDFTTDALRNQRPWRLLVFVVMNYWVFGLLVLVFVSGCVRSGVTSGIYLAFAIYMLLHVHAVDDPHSKMLCRLRDVSWGYLFLLILFQLPVFSDVTDQCEIGTNSQSDGVCLSLPAILDFNKLPKNYPGAPPLHSNLPILSILIFWMTNIQELIFRSPMYDYVRAYTRRQQDQSHDRRKALHAEQEKQAAILRLKAIISRMVNKVEEMMDIASGLNYSLPPSAPLAPTIVPHETTQNAVTVTWSPPPGPLLHRIRYYVVTRQVRPVGCI
;
A
#
# COMPACT_ATOMS: atom_id res chain seq x y z
N ARG A 1 -52.33 -31.52 -20.96
CA ARG A 1 -52.49 -30.27 -21.78
C ARG A 1 -51.77 -29.15 -21.04
N ALA A 2 -50.69 -28.53 -21.46
CA ALA A 2 -49.71 -28.79 -22.52
C ALA A 2 -48.39 -28.25 -21.96
N SER A 3 -47.34 -29.07 -22.07
CA SER A 3 -45.95 -28.70 -21.85
C SER A 3 -45.49 -27.75 -22.96
N HIS A 4 -45.01 -26.57 -22.62
CA HIS A 4 -44.12 -25.81 -23.49
C HIS A 4 -42.91 -25.37 -22.67
N PHE A 5 -41.94 -26.28 -22.67
CA PHE A 5 -40.53 -26.02 -22.39
C PHE A 5 -40.03 -25.07 -23.49
N TRP A 6 -39.54 -23.91 -23.10
CA TRP A 6 -38.98 -22.93 -24.02
C TRP A 6 -37.58 -23.42 -24.42
N ASP A 7 -37.42 -23.76 -25.70
CA ASP A 7 -36.20 -24.33 -26.28
C ASP A 7 -35.55 -23.28 -27.19
N PRO A 8 -34.46 -22.62 -26.75
CA PRO A 8 -33.89 -21.43 -27.39
C PRO A 8 -33.16 -21.71 -28.72
N ASP A 9 -33.08 -22.98 -29.16
CA ASP A 9 -32.41 -23.34 -30.42
C ASP A 9 -33.33 -23.40 -31.65
N LYS A 10 -34.65 -23.18 -31.49
CA LYS A 10 -35.62 -23.21 -32.61
C LYS A 10 -35.72 -21.92 -33.44
N ASP A 11 -35.19 -20.80 -32.95
CA ASP A 11 -35.35 -19.49 -33.60
C ASP A 11 -34.11 -19.00 -34.37
N LYS A 12 -33.21 -19.90 -34.78
CA LYS A 12 -32.08 -19.54 -35.67
C LYS A 12 -32.48 -19.67 -37.14
N PRO A 13 -32.36 -18.61 -37.96
CA PRO A 13 -32.68 -18.69 -39.39
C PRO A 13 -31.70 -19.62 -40.11
N VAL A 14 -32.25 -20.57 -40.87
CA VAL A 14 -31.50 -21.48 -41.74
C VAL A 14 -30.90 -20.68 -42.91
N GLY A 15 -29.59 -20.48 -42.90
CA GLY A 15 -28.90 -19.70 -43.94
C GLY A 15 -27.46 -20.13 -44.22
N ARG A 16 -27.29 -20.92 -45.29
CA ARG A 16 -26.10 -21.11 -46.16
C ARG A 16 -24.77 -21.58 -45.54
N ARG A 17 -24.47 -22.87 -45.81
CA ARG A 17 -23.12 -23.46 -45.87
C ARG A 17 -22.12 -22.54 -46.60
N ARG A 18 -21.10 -22.05 -45.89
CA ARG A 18 -19.79 -21.71 -46.45
C ARG A 18 -18.73 -22.57 -45.76
N LYS A 19 -17.99 -23.34 -46.56
CA LYS A 19 -16.82 -24.12 -46.14
C LYS A 19 -15.75 -23.15 -45.64
N HIS A 20 -15.37 -23.24 -44.37
CA HIS A 20 -14.13 -22.65 -43.87
C HIS A 20 -13.25 -23.77 -43.32
N HIS A 21 -12.01 -23.81 -43.79
CA HIS A 21 -10.95 -24.67 -43.29
C HIS A 21 -10.80 -24.52 -41.76
N GLN A 22 -10.80 -25.65 -41.06
CA GLN A 22 -10.41 -25.75 -39.66
C GLN A 22 -8.94 -25.34 -39.50
N GLN A 23 -8.70 -24.17 -38.93
CA GLN A 23 -7.51 -23.91 -38.13
C GLN A 23 -7.85 -24.17 -36.66
N PRO A 24 -6.92 -24.71 -35.86
CA PRO A 24 -7.19 -25.15 -34.51
C PRO A 24 -7.45 -23.95 -33.59
N LYS A 25 -8.59 -23.97 -32.88
CA LYS A 25 -8.93 -23.04 -31.80
C LYS A 25 -7.75 -22.90 -30.82
N ARG A 26 -7.08 -21.76 -30.83
CA ARG A 26 -6.01 -21.42 -29.89
C ARG A 26 -6.39 -20.11 -29.17
N ARG A 27 -6.67 -20.25 -27.86
CA ARG A 27 -6.81 -19.19 -26.82
C ARG A 27 -7.91 -18.13 -27.03
N GLU A 28 -9.13 -18.46 -26.62
CA GLU A 28 -10.24 -17.51 -26.38
C GLU A 28 -10.37 -17.14 -24.88
N THR A 29 -9.27 -17.06 -24.13
CA THR A 29 -9.31 -16.93 -22.65
C THR A 29 -8.67 -15.65 -22.11
N SER A 30 -8.75 -14.56 -22.86
CA SER A 30 -8.32 -13.25 -22.40
C SER A 30 -9.52 -12.34 -22.11
N GLU A 31 -9.87 -12.28 -20.83
CA GLU A 31 -10.40 -11.10 -20.14
C GLU A 31 -11.73 -10.51 -20.64
N ARG A 32 -12.83 -11.08 -20.12
CA ARG A 32 -14.19 -10.55 -20.30
C ARG A 32 -14.42 -9.14 -19.76
N TRP A 33 -13.57 -8.62 -18.86
CA TRP A 33 -13.60 -7.23 -18.39
C TRP A 33 -13.40 -6.21 -19.51
N MET A 34 -12.71 -6.63 -20.57
CA MET A 34 -12.57 -5.93 -21.84
C MET A 34 -13.50 -6.51 -22.90
N ALA A 35 -13.94 -7.78 -22.83
CA ALA A 35 -14.80 -8.38 -23.86
C ALA A 35 -16.26 -7.86 -23.92
N ALA A 36 -16.69 -6.99 -23.00
CA ALA A 36 -17.85 -6.15 -23.27
C ALA A 36 -17.63 -5.23 -24.50
N ASP A 37 -16.37 -5.02 -24.90
CA ASP A 37 -15.98 -4.33 -26.12
C ASP A 37 -15.67 -5.27 -27.31
N ALA A 38 -15.54 -6.59 -27.12
CA ALA A 38 -15.10 -7.51 -28.18
C ALA A 38 -16.25 -8.27 -28.85
N GLU A 39 -17.31 -8.63 -28.11
CA GLU A 39 -18.51 -9.24 -28.71
C GLU A 39 -19.40 -8.20 -29.44
N ASP A 40 -19.27 -6.91 -29.10
CA ASP A 40 -20.01 -5.80 -29.74
C ASP A 40 -19.22 -5.12 -30.90
N ALA A 41 -17.98 -5.55 -31.18
CA ALA A 41 -17.16 -4.96 -32.24
C ALA A 41 -17.60 -5.35 -33.65
N ASP A 42 -18.35 -6.46 -33.80
CA ASP A 42 -18.80 -6.97 -35.09
C ASP A 42 -20.18 -6.43 -35.51
N GLU A 43 -20.89 -5.66 -34.65
CA GLU A 43 -22.27 -5.23 -34.93
C GLU A 43 -22.46 -3.73 -35.18
N TYR A 44 -21.41 -2.91 -35.07
CA TYR A 44 -21.50 -1.46 -35.31
C TYR A 44 -20.33 -0.92 -36.14
N GLU A 45 -20.22 -1.41 -37.37
CA GLU A 45 -19.27 -0.89 -38.37
C GLU A 45 -19.81 0.33 -39.16
N ASP A 46 -20.82 1.05 -38.64
CA ASP A 46 -21.26 2.30 -39.26
C ASP A 46 -21.58 3.37 -38.20
N GLY A 47 -20.71 4.38 -38.11
CA GLY A 47 -21.01 5.65 -37.43
C GLY A 47 -20.90 5.68 -35.90
N GLY A 48 -19.67 5.77 -35.38
CA GLY A 48 -19.33 6.54 -34.18
C GLY A 48 -20.11 6.25 -32.88
N GLY A 49 -19.66 5.27 -32.11
CA GLY A 49 -20.10 5.14 -30.71
C GLY A 49 -19.72 3.82 -30.07
N GLY A 50 -18.48 3.69 -29.57
CA GLY A 50 -18.15 2.61 -28.65
C GLY A 50 -19.05 2.64 -27.41
N ALA A 51 -19.19 1.51 -26.71
CA ALA A 51 -20.05 1.37 -25.54
C ALA A 51 -19.86 2.57 -24.56
N PRO A 52 -20.95 3.24 -24.14
CA PRO A 52 -20.85 4.42 -23.28
C PRO A 52 -20.25 4.05 -21.91
N LEU A 53 -19.48 4.96 -21.30
CA LEU A 53 -18.87 4.79 -19.97
C LEU A 53 -19.86 4.27 -18.90
N LEU A 54 -21.14 4.62 -19.04
CA LEU A 54 -22.23 4.13 -18.20
C LEU A 54 -22.48 2.62 -18.34
N LYS A 55 -22.40 2.06 -19.56
CA LYS A 55 -22.53 0.62 -19.81
C LYS A 55 -21.35 -0.13 -19.16
N SER A 56 -20.12 0.38 -19.32
CA SER A 56 -18.93 -0.21 -18.67
C SER A 56 -19.00 -0.15 -17.14
N LEU A 57 -19.50 0.95 -16.58
CA LEU A 57 -19.74 1.08 -15.14
C LEU A 57 -20.79 0.09 -14.64
N GLN A 58 -21.90 -0.06 -15.36
CA GLN A 58 -22.97 -1.00 -15.02
C GLN A 58 -22.44 -2.45 -15.03
N ASP A 59 -21.73 -2.84 -16.09
CA ASP A 59 -21.13 -4.16 -16.21
C ASP A 59 -20.11 -4.42 -15.10
N PHE A 60 -19.30 -3.41 -14.77
CA PHE A 60 -18.37 -3.48 -13.66
C PHE A 60 -19.10 -3.67 -12.33
N SER A 61 -20.17 -2.92 -12.05
CA SER A 61 -20.92 -3.06 -10.80
C SER A 61 -21.52 -4.46 -10.63
N VAL A 62 -22.16 -5.00 -11.69
CA VAL A 62 -22.76 -6.35 -11.64
C VAL A 62 -21.68 -7.42 -11.42
N ARG A 63 -20.53 -7.28 -12.09
CA ARG A 63 -19.41 -8.23 -11.95
C ARG A 63 -18.67 -8.08 -10.63
N PHE A 64 -18.52 -6.86 -10.12
CA PHE A 64 -17.92 -6.61 -8.81
C PHE A 64 -18.76 -7.22 -7.70
N VAL A 65 -20.09 -7.06 -7.75
CA VAL A 65 -20.99 -7.67 -6.77
C VAL A 65 -20.96 -9.20 -6.84
N SER A 66 -20.90 -9.79 -8.03
CA SER A 66 -20.86 -11.25 -8.19
C SER A 66 -19.49 -11.86 -7.87
N GLN A 67 -18.41 -11.33 -8.44
CA GLN A 67 -17.05 -11.89 -8.32
C GLN A 67 -16.31 -11.39 -7.06
N GLY A 68 -16.59 -10.17 -6.60
CA GLY A 68 -16.13 -9.60 -5.34
C GLY A 68 -17.06 -9.89 -4.16
N SER A 69 -17.99 -10.82 -4.29
CA SER A 69 -18.97 -11.15 -3.24
C SER A 69 -18.32 -11.59 -1.93
N VAL A 70 -17.16 -12.27 -1.98
CA VAL A 70 -16.42 -12.68 -0.76
C VAL A 70 -15.87 -11.47 0.00
N THR A 71 -15.27 -10.50 -0.69
CA THR A 71 -14.76 -9.27 -0.07
C THR A 71 -15.91 -8.38 0.41
N LEU A 72 -17.00 -8.32 -0.35
CA LEU A 72 -18.22 -7.62 0.05
C LEU A 72 -18.84 -8.26 1.31
N THR A 73 -18.87 -9.59 1.39
CA THR A 73 -19.37 -10.32 2.58
C THR A 73 -18.58 -9.92 3.83
N MET A 74 -17.25 -9.84 3.73
CA MET A 74 -16.41 -9.41 4.85
C MET A 74 -16.73 -7.98 5.30
N LEU A 75 -16.94 -7.06 4.35
CA LEU A 75 -17.31 -5.68 4.68
C LEU A 75 -18.67 -5.60 5.37
N VAL A 76 -19.70 -6.25 4.82
CA VAL A 76 -21.05 -6.14 5.36
C VAL A 76 -21.16 -6.82 6.72
N LEU A 77 -20.48 -7.96 6.94
CA LEU A 77 -20.35 -8.58 8.26
C LEU A 77 -19.65 -7.66 9.27
N LEU A 78 -18.58 -6.96 8.83
CA LEU A 78 -17.86 -6.01 9.67
C LEU A 78 -18.74 -4.82 10.07
N VAL A 79 -19.44 -4.23 9.09
CA VAL A 79 -20.39 -3.14 9.35
C VAL A 79 -21.51 -3.62 10.29
N SER A 80 -22.08 -4.80 10.05
CA SER A 80 -23.11 -5.36 10.94
C SER A 80 -22.59 -5.59 12.36
N ALA A 81 -21.34 -6.06 12.50
CA ALA A 81 -20.72 -6.23 13.82
C ALA A 81 -20.65 -4.91 14.62
N PHE A 82 -20.34 -3.79 13.97
CA PHE A 82 -20.31 -2.47 14.62
C PHE A 82 -21.68 -1.82 14.81
N VAL A 83 -22.72 -2.28 14.10
CA VAL A 83 -24.11 -1.89 14.37
C VAL A 83 -24.64 -2.62 15.60
N HIS A 84 -24.26 -3.88 15.77
CA HIS A 84 -24.74 -4.72 16.87
C HIS A 84 -24.04 -4.49 18.22
N LEU A 85 -22.71 -4.33 18.21
CA LEU A 85 -21.86 -4.17 19.40
C LEU A 85 -22.18 -5.14 20.56
N ASN A 86 -22.56 -6.37 20.23
CA ASN A 86 -23.04 -7.38 21.16
C ASN A 86 -22.35 -8.73 20.88
N SER A 87 -22.81 -9.81 21.53
CA SER A 87 -22.26 -11.15 21.31
C SER A 87 -22.26 -11.62 19.84
N ILE A 88 -23.21 -11.17 19.03
CA ILE A 88 -23.33 -11.51 17.60
C ILE A 88 -22.16 -10.90 16.81
N SER A 89 -21.73 -9.69 17.20
CA SER A 89 -20.57 -9.01 16.63
C SER A 89 -19.27 -9.81 16.78
N VAL A 90 -19.11 -10.52 17.90
CA VAL A 90 -17.96 -11.40 18.14
C VAL A 90 -17.99 -12.57 17.16
N VAL A 91 -19.16 -13.20 16.97
CA VAL A 91 -19.35 -14.29 16.01
C VAL A 91 -19.00 -13.82 14.59
N TYR A 92 -19.48 -12.64 14.19
CA TYR A 92 -19.19 -12.07 12.87
C TYR A 92 -17.70 -11.81 12.66
N LEU A 93 -16.99 -11.24 13.62
CA LEU A 93 -15.55 -11.02 13.46
C LEU A 93 -14.72 -12.31 13.45
N VAL A 94 -15.14 -13.34 14.17
CA VAL A 94 -14.53 -14.68 14.08
C VAL A 94 -14.77 -15.28 12.70
N VAL A 95 -15.97 -15.11 12.14
CA VAL A 95 -16.27 -15.53 10.76
C VAL A 95 -15.44 -14.74 9.75
N VAL A 96 -15.31 -13.42 9.89
CA VAL A 96 -14.43 -12.60 9.05
C VAL A 96 -12.98 -13.12 9.15
N ARG A 97 -12.51 -13.48 10.35
CA ARG A 97 -11.16 -14.06 10.53
C ARG A 97 -10.98 -15.39 9.81
N TRP A 98 -12.01 -16.23 9.81
CA TRP A 98 -12.01 -17.49 9.08
C TRP A 98 -11.97 -17.26 7.57
N ILE A 99 -12.74 -16.31 7.04
CA ILE A 99 -12.71 -15.93 5.62
C ILE A 99 -11.31 -15.41 5.23
N LEU A 100 -10.67 -14.59 6.07
CA LEU A 100 -9.30 -14.09 5.85
C LEU A 100 -8.24 -15.20 5.85
N ALA A 101 -8.43 -16.25 6.67
CA ALA A 101 -7.48 -17.36 6.77
C ALA A 101 -7.65 -18.38 5.63
N ALA A 102 -8.87 -18.53 5.15
CA ALA A 102 -9.24 -19.55 4.20
C ALA A 102 -8.95 -19.11 2.75
N ASN A 103 -8.65 -20.07 1.89
CA ASN A 103 -8.65 -19.82 0.46
C ASN A 103 -10.06 -19.42 0.00
N PRO A 104 -10.20 -18.45 -0.93
CA PRO A 104 -11.51 -17.96 -1.37
C PRO A 104 -12.36 -19.08 -1.99
N VAL A 105 -11.73 -20.08 -2.62
CA VAL A 105 -12.40 -21.27 -3.15
C VAL A 105 -13.02 -22.12 -2.03
N THR A 106 -12.34 -22.27 -0.89
CA THR A 106 -12.86 -22.98 0.28
C THR A 106 -14.07 -22.25 0.86
N VAL A 107 -14.01 -20.91 0.93
CA VAL A 107 -15.14 -20.07 1.35
C VAL A 107 -16.32 -20.24 0.40
N CYS A 108 -16.07 -20.23 -0.92
CA CYS A 108 -17.09 -20.48 -1.94
C CYS A 108 -17.67 -21.90 -1.88
N ARG A 109 -16.92 -22.89 -1.37
CA ARG A 109 -17.41 -24.26 -1.17
C ARG A 109 -18.29 -24.36 0.08
N ASN A 110 -17.90 -23.68 1.15
CA ASN A 110 -18.53 -23.76 2.47
C ASN A 110 -19.54 -22.62 2.73
N TRP A 111 -19.96 -21.90 1.68
CA TRP A 111 -20.86 -20.75 1.77
C TRP A 111 -22.20 -21.08 2.45
N THR A 112 -22.68 -22.32 2.33
CA THR A 112 -23.93 -22.76 2.95
C THR A 112 -23.88 -22.68 4.47
N TYR A 113 -22.72 -22.94 5.10
CA TYR A 113 -22.57 -22.81 6.55
C TYR A 113 -22.67 -21.35 7.00
N LEU A 114 -22.13 -20.41 6.21
CA LEU A 114 -22.29 -18.97 6.45
C LEU A 114 -23.75 -18.55 6.34
N ALA A 115 -24.46 -19.02 5.30
CA ALA A 115 -25.87 -18.73 5.10
C ALA A 115 -26.72 -19.31 6.24
N MET A 116 -26.48 -20.55 6.66
CA MET A 116 -27.18 -21.17 7.77
C MET A 116 -26.94 -20.45 9.09
N MET A 117 -25.72 -20.01 9.36
CA MET A 117 -25.39 -19.20 10.55
C MET A 117 -26.18 -17.88 10.52
N LEU A 118 -26.17 -17.15 9.41
CA LEU A 118 -26.89 -15.87 9.30
C LEU A 118 -28.41 -16.06 9.39
N VAL A 119 -28.98 -17.09 8.76
CA VAL A 119 -30.40 -17.43 8.92
C VAL A 119 -30.73 -17.68 10.38
N PHE A 120 -29.89 -18.46 11.07
CA PHE A 120 -30.08 -18.74 12.50
C PHE A 120 -30.03 -17.46 13.33
N VAL A 121 -29.07 -16.57 13.09
CA VAL A 121 -28.99 -15.26 13.77
C VAL A 121 -30.23 -14.40 13.50
N CYS A 122 -30.65 -14.24 12.24
CA CYS A 122 -31.83 -13.46 11.88
C CYS A 122 -33.11 -14.01 12.52
N VAL A 123 -33.31 -15.34 12.47
CA VAL A 123 -34.50 -15.99 13.03
C VAL A 123 -34.51 -15.87 14.56
N THR A 124 -33.36 -16.10 15.21
CA THR A 124 -33.27 -15.97 16.67
C THR A 124 -33.48 -14.53 17.14
N GLN A 125 -32.92 -13.55 16.46
CA GLN A 125 -33.20 -12.14 16.74
C GLN A 125 -34.68 -11.81 16.58
N TYR A 126 -35.26 -12.13 15.42
CA TYR A 126 -36.66 -11.84 15.15
C TYR A 126 -37.60 -12.54 16.16
N PHE A 127 -37.27 -13.78 16.56
CA PHE A 127 -38.00 -14.51 17.58
C PHE A 127 -37.92 -13.85 18.96
N VAL A 128 -36.74 -13.37 19.37
CA VAL A 128 -36.56 -12.62 20.63
C VAL A 128 -37.34 -11.30 20.61
N MET A 129 -37.41 -10.61 19.46
CA MET A 129 -38.22 -9.39 19.32
C MET A 129 -39.72 -9.66 19.53
N LEU A 130 -40.21 -10.79 19.03
CA LEU A 130 -41.63 -11.20 19.08
C LEU A 130 -42.01 -12.07 20.30
N TRP A 131 -41.06 -12.37 21.17
CA TRP A 131 -41.18 -13.42 22.20
C TRP A 131 -42.46 -13.34 23.05
N LEU A 132 -42.92 -12.12 23.36
CA LEU A 132 -44.16 -11.90 24.10
C LEU A 132 -45.26 -11.39 23.19
N PRO A 133 -46.38 -12.12 23.09
CA PRO A 133 -47.53 -11.62 22.36
C PRO A 133 -48.05 -10.32 22.99
N PRO A 134 -48.51 -9.35 22.19
CA PRO A 134 -48.92 -8.03 22.67
C PRO A 134 -50.13 -8.08 23.63
N PHE A 135 -50.86 -9.19 23.69
CA PHE A 135 -51.98 -9.38 24.62
C PHE A 135 -51.56 -9.80 26.04
N MET A 136 -50.30 -10.16 26.26
CA MET A 136 -49.79 -10.49 27.59
C MET A 136 -49.29 -9.21 28.26
N ASN A 137 -50.13 -8.58 29.10
CA ASN A 137 -49.83 -7.33 29.84
C ASN A 137 -48.71 -7.45 30.89
N ARG A 138 -47.84 -8.46 30.81
CA ARG A 138 -46.69 -8.62 31.71
C ARG A 138 -45.45 -7.94 31.11
N PRO A 139 -44.72 -7.13 31.89
CA PRO A 139 -43.48 -6.52 31.40
C PRO A 139 -42.45 -7.61 31.09
N ARG A 140 -41.75 -7.51 29.96
CA ARG A 140 -40.74 -8.50 29.49
C ARG A 140 -39.68 -8.81 30.55
N GLN A 141 -39.31 -7.80 31.34
CA GLN A 141 -38.31 -7.89 32.41
C GLN A 141 -38.73 -8.81 33.58
N SER A 142 -40.02 -9.17 33.69
CA SER A 142 -40.51 -10.05 34.75
C SER A 142 -40.53 -11.54 34.37
N LEU A 143 -40.12 -11.88 33.14
CA LEU A 143 -40.15 -13.24 32.62
C LEU A 143 -38.73 -13.73 32.24
N PRO A 144 -38.45 -15.05 32.33
CA PRO A 144 -37.21 -15.60 31.79
C PRO A 144 -37.20 -15.52 30.25
N PRO A 145 -36.03 -15.36 29.60
CA PRO A 145 -34.67 -15.30 30.16
C PRO A 145 -34.24 -13.93 30.74
N TRP A 146 -35.08 -12.88 30.66
CA TRP A 146 -34.72 -11.55 31.17
C TRP A 146 -34.51 -11.51 32.68
N THR A 147 -35.16 -12.38 33.45
CA THR A 147 -34.93 -12.47 34.90
C THR A 147 -33.62 -13.17 35.28
N TRP A 148 -32.99 -13.91 34.34
CA TRP A 148 -31.77 -14.67 34.63
C TRP A 148 -30.49 -13.85 34.59
N PHE A 149 -30.51 -12.70 33.91
CA PHE A 149 -29.33 -11.88 33.66
C PHE A 149 -29.54 -10.46 34.20
N GLU A 150 -28.47 -9.82 34.67
CA GLU A 150 -28.49 -8.39 34.96
C GLU A 150 -28.68 -7.58 33.66
N PHE A 151 -29.23 -6.36 33.79
CA PHE A 151 -29.59 -5.50 32.66
C PHE A 151 -28.45 -5.30 31.64
N VAL A 152 -27.22 -5.12 32.11
CA VAL A 152 -26.04 -4.91 31.25
C VAL A 152 -25.68 -6.17 30.44
N TYR A 153 -25.86 -7.35 31.02
CA TYR A 153 -25.65 -8.63 30.33
C TYR A 153 -26.80 -8.97 29.37
N GLN A 154 -28.04 -8.63 29.73
CA GLN A 154 -29.19 -8.78 28.82
C GLN A 154 -28.96 -8.01 27.51
N GLU A 155 -28.39 -6.82 27.61
CA GLU A 155 -28.06 -5.99 26.47
C GLU A 155 -26.94 -6.62 25.61
N TYR A 156 -25.85 -7.07 26.25
CA TYR A 156 -24.74 -7.71 25.54
C TYR A 156 -25.13 -9.04 24.85
N PHE A 157 -26.05 -9.80 25.45
CA PHE A 157 -26.61 -11.02 24.84
C PHE A 157 -27.74 -10.75 23.85
N ALA A 158 -28.02 -9.49 23.51
CA ALA A 158 -29.09 -9.09 22.61
C ALA A 158 -30.48 -9.61 23.06
N LEU A 159 -30.71 -9.80 24.36
CA LEU A 159 -32.01 -10.24 24.90
C LEU A 159 -32.98 -9.05 24.99
N ASN A 160 -32.46 -7.88 25.34
CA ASN A 160 -33.23 -6.65 25.50
C ASN A 160 -32.63 -5.56 24.58
N PHE A 161 -33.46 -4.65 24.04
CA PHE A 161 -33.04 -3.54 23.15
C PHE A 161 -32.51 -3.93 21.76
N GLN A 162 -33.01 -5.00 21.15
CA GLN A 162 -32.70 -5.28 19.75
C GLN A 162 -33.29 -4.20 18.82
N HIS A 163 -32.45 -3.62 17.97
CA HIS A 163 -32.85 -2.57 17.04
C HIS A 163 -33.24 -3.15 15.66
N PRO A 164 -34.36 -2.72 15.03
CA PRO A 164 -34.76 -3.13 13.67
C PRO A 164 -33.65 -2.96 12.61
N TRP A 165 -32.90 -1.86 12.64
CA TRP A 165 -31.69 -1.65 11.83
C TRP A 165 -30.64 -2.76 11.94
N GLY A 166 -30.43 -3.36 13.11
CA GLY A 166 -29.50 -4.48 13.28
C GLY A 166 -29.94 -5.70 12.47
N LEU A 167 -31.23 -6.04 12.55
CA LEU A 167 -31.84 -7.12 11.77
C LEU A 167 -31.79 -6.84 10.26
N PHE A 168 -31.98 -5.57 9.85
CA PHE A 168 -31.82 -5.17 8.45
C PHE A 168 -30.38 -5.32 7.96
N CYS A 169 -29.38 -4.97 8.77
CA CYS A 169 -27.97 -5.19 8.45
C CYS A 169 -27.65 -6.69 8.31
N ASP A 170 -28.22 -7.54 9.14
CA ASP A 170 -28.05 -9.00 9.04
C ASP A 170 -28.73 -9.59 7.80
N TYR A 171 -29.90 -9.07 7.45
CA TYR A 171 -30.56 -9.41 6.19
C TYR A 171 -29.71 -9.01 4.98
N MET A 172 -29.08 -7.84 5.01
CA MET A 172 -28.12 -7.42 3.97
C MET A 172 -26.90 -8.34 3.91
N CYS A 173 -26.35 -8.76 5.06
CA CYS A 173 -25.27 -9.76 5.10
C CYS A 173 -25.70 -11.05 4.41
N LEU A 174 -26.91 -11.52 4.72
CA LEU A 174 -27.48 -12.74 4.17
C LEU A 174 -27.64 -12.66 2.65
N LEU A 175 -28.15 -11.55 2.11
CA LEU A 175 -28.26 -11.33 0.67
C LEU A 175 -26.91 -11.40 -0.04
N VAL A 176 -25.86 -10.79 0.54
CA VAL A 176 -24.51 -10.81 -0.04
C VAL A 176 -23.90 -12.21 0.03
N VAL A 177 -24.15 -12.96 1.11
CA VAL A 177 -23.69 -14.37 1.21
C VAL A 177 -24.33 -15.25 0.13
N PHE A 178 -25.58 -15.01 -0.23
CA PHE A 178 -26.22 -15.72 -1.35
C PHE A 178 -25.64 -15.39 -2.73
N MET A 179 -24.83 -14.33 -2.86
CA MET A 179 -24.10 -14.00 -4.08
C MET A 179 -22.75 -14.72 -4.21
N ILE A 180 -22.23 -15.32 -3.14
CA ILE A 180 -20.94 -16.04 -3.11
C ILE A 180 -20.83 -17.15 -4.17
N PRO A 181 -21.86 -17.99 -4.44
CA PRO A 181 -21.77 -19.03 -5.45
C PRO A 181 -21.40 -18.50 -6.85
N GLY A 182 -21.79 -17.27 -7.17
CA GLY A 182 -21.45 -16.60 -8.42
C GLY A 182 -19.96 -16.30 -8.60
N ALA A 183 -19.20 -16.16 -7.50
CA ALA A 183 -17.75 -15.92 -7.56
C ALA A 183 -16.92 -17.20 -7.74
N LYS A 184 -17.52 -18.38 -7.57
CA LYS A 184 -16.76 -19.64 -7.53
C LYS A 184 -15.96 -19.89 -8.81
N THR A 185 -16.56 -19.65 -9.97
CA THR A 185 -15.90 -19.81 -11.27
C THR A 185 -14.68 -18.89 -11.40
N TYR A 186 -14.86 -17.63 -11.01
CA TYR A 186 -13.79 -16.63 -11.02
C TYR A 186 -12.59 -17.08 -10.17
N TYR A 187 -12.82 -17.46 -8.90
CA TYR A 187 -11.73 -17.87 -8.02
C TYR A 187 -11.04 -19.18 -8.44
N LEU A 188 -11.77 -20.11 -9.06
CA LEU A 188 -11.18 -21.33 -9.62
C LEU A 188 -10.26 -21.04 -10.80
N GLU A 189 -10.65 -20.12 -11.70
CA GLU A 189 -9.80 -19.69 -12.80
C GLU A 189 -8.53 -18.99 -12.30
N MET A 190 -8.65 -18.18 -11.24
CA MET A 190 -7.48 -17.56 -10.61
C MET A 190 -6.52 -18.59 -10.01
N GLU A 191 -7.04 -19.56 -9.24
CA GLU A 191 -6.22 -20.61 -8.64
C GLU A 191 -5.49 -21.45 -9.70
N GLN A 192 -6.16 -21.77 -10.81
CA GLN A 192 -5.54 -22.47 -11.94
C GLN A 192 -4.40 -21.66 -12.57
N ARG A 193 -4.55 -20.33 -12.68
CA ARG A 193 -3.52 -19.44 -13.21
C ARG A 193 -2.32 -19.32 -12.27
N GLU A 194 -2.57 -19.12 -10.97
CA GLU A 194 -1.52 -19.08 -9.95
C GLU A 194 -0.75 -20.42 -9.91
N GLY A 195 -1.46 -21.54 -9.95
CA GLY A 195 -0.85 -22.87 -10.03
C GLY A 195 -0.02 -23.08 -11.30
N ALA A 196 -0.51 -22.62 -12.46
CA ALA A 196 0.24 -22.69 -13.71
C ALA A 196 1.49 -21.78 -13.70
N ALA A 197 1.41 -20.58 -13.11
CA ALA A 197 2.54 -19.68 -12.94
C ALA A 197 3.59 -20.26 -11.99
N ALA A 198 3.17 -20.83 -10.86
CA ALA A 198 4.06 -21.49 -9.90
C ALA A 198 4.75 -22.72 -10.52
N ALA A 199 4.01 -23.54 -11.30
CA ALA A 199 4.59 -24.67 -12.02
C ALA A 199 5.66 -24.23 -13.03
N ARG A 200 5.42 -23.13 -13.78
CA ARG A 200 6.42 -22.56 -14.68
C ARG A 200 7.64 -22.02 -13.93
N ALA A 201 7.44 -21.32 -12.82
CA ALA A 201 8.53 -20.83 -11.99
C ALA A 201 9.39 -21.98 -11.44
N ALA A 202 8.77 -23.07 -10.98
CA ALA A 202 9.46 -24.27 -10.55
C ALA A 202 10.26 -24.94 -11.68
N GLN A 203 9.69 -25.00 -12.90
CA GLN A 203 10.39 -25.51 -14.08
C GLN A 203 11.62 -24.67 -14.44
N LEU A 204 11.54 -23.34 -14.34
CA LEU A 204 12.67 -22.43 -14.59
C LEU A 204 13.79 -22.61 -13.56
N LEU A 205 13.45 -22.85 -12.29
CA LEU A 205 14.43 -23.13 -11.23
C LEU A 205 15.13 -24.48 -11.43
N VAL A 206 14.42 -25.51 -11.90
CA VAL A 206 14.98 -26.85 -12.15
C VAL A 206 15.82 -26.88 -13.43
N SER A 207 15.47 -26.07 -14.44
CA SER A 207 16.15 -26.12 -15.75
C SER A 207 17.53 -25.48 -15.76
N GLY A 208 17.94 -24.71 -14.74
CA GLY A 208 19.31 -24.19 -14.58
C GLY A 208 19.92 -23.46 -15.79
N HIS A 209 19.11 -23.02 -16.76
CA HIS A 209 19.61 -22.51 -18.04
C HIS A 209 19.58 -20.98 -18.06
N VAL A 210 20.77 -20.40 -18.23
CA VAL A 210 21.08 -18.96 -18.30
C VAL A 210 20.88 -18.40 -19.72
N ASP A 211 20.31 -19.16 -20.64
CA ASP A 211 19.92 -18.61 -21.94
C ASP A 211 18.52 -18.04 -21.82
N SER A 212 18.45 -16.72 -21.71
CA SER A 212 17.22 -15.93 -21.72
C SER A 212 16.49 -16.11 -23.06
N PRO A 213 15.37 -16.84 -23.15
CA PRO A 213 14.42 -16.64 -24.24
C PRO A 213 13.45 -15.53 -23.79
N PRO A 214 12.68 -14.91 -24.69
CA PRO A 214 11.79 -13.84 -24.31
C PRO A 214 10.83 -14.33 -23.21
N VAL A 215 10.58 -13.46 -22.24
CA VAL A 215 9.63 -13.63 -21.13
C VAL A 215 8.28 -14.14 -21.67
N GLY A 216 8.13 -15.45 -21.82
CA GLY A 216 6.98 -16.11 -22.47
C GLY A 216 5.81 -16.37 -21.53
N GLY A 217 5.77 -15.69 -20.39
CA GLY A 217 4.71 -15.81 -19.39
C GLY A 217 4.38 -14.51 -18.65
N GLY A 218 5.09 -13.42 -18.95
CA GLY A 218 4.70 -12.07 -18.54
C GLY A 218 4.02 -11.35 -19.70
N PRO A 219 3.21 -10.32 -19.42
CA PRO A 219 2.54 -9.55 -20.47
C PRO A 219 3.56 -9.04 -21.50
N VAL A 220 3.37 -9.41 -22.76
CA VAL A 220 4.20 -8.95 -23.86
C VAL A 220 3.83 -7.48 -24.13
N PRO A 221 4.81 -6.55 -24.15
CA PRO A 221 4.56 -5.14 -24.49
C PRO A 221 3.80 -5.01 -25.82
N GLY A 222 2.66 -4.32 -25.81
CA GLY A 222 1.88 -4.07 -27.03
C GLY A 222 1.00 -5.24 -27.50
N ASP A 223 0.69 -6.19 -26.61
CA ASP A 223 -0.38 -7.17 -26.84
C ASP A 223 -1.74 -6.44 -26.98
N VAL A 224 -2.73 -7.05 -27.65
CA VAL A 224 -4.06 -6.46 -27.91
C VAL A 224 -4.79 -6.10 -26.59
N HIS A 225 -4.36 -6.71 -25.49
CA HIS A 225 -4.88 -6.49 -24.14
C HIS A 225 -4.05 -5.49 -23.30
N ASP A 226 -2.93 -4.96 -23.80
CA ASP A 226 -2.09 -3.98 -23.08
C ASP A 226 -2.72 -2.58 -23.11
N PHE A 227 -3.54 -2.28 -22.11
CA PHE A 227 -4.19 -0.97 -21.95
C PHE A 227 -3.23 0.15 -21.49
N THR A 228 -1.96 -0.17 -21.20
CA THR A 228 -0.99 0.80 -20.66
C THR A 228 -0.21 1.55 -21.74
N THR A 229 -0.24 1.07 -22.99
CA THR A 229 0.53 1.62 -24.11
C THR A 229 -0.30 2.45 -25.10
N ASP A 230 -1.62 2.50 -24.94
CA ASP A 230 -2.49 3.29 -25.82
C ASP A 230 -2.15 4.78 -25.71
N ALA A 231 -1.97 5.46 -26.85
CA ALA A 231 -1.75 6.90 -26.88
C ALA A 231 -2.94 7.64 -26.24
N LEU A 232 -2.68 8.73 -25.49
CA LEU A 232 -3.70 9.52 -24.76
C LEU A 232 -4.92 9.92 -25.62
N ARG A 233 -4.72 10.06 -26.94
CA ARG A 233 -5.75 10.39 -27.93
C ARG A 233 -6.71 9.23 -28.26
N ASN A 234 -6.27 7.99 -28.05
CA ASN A 234 -7.04 6.76 -28.28
C ASN A 234 -7.52 6.10 -26.98
N GLN A 235 -7.17 6.65 -25.82
CA GLN A 235 -7.59 6.12 -24.52
C GLN A 235 -9.06 6.46 -24.26
N ARG A 236 -9.88 5.40 -24.17
CA ARG A 236 -11.27 5.50 -23.72
C ARG A 236 -11.31 5.94 -22.24
N PRO A 237 -12.30 6.75 -21.81
CA PRO A 237 -12.34 7.29 -20.44
C PRO A 237 -12.41 6.18 -19.38
N TRP A 238 -13.08 5.06 -19.67
CA TRP A 238 -13.11 3.88 -18.79
C TRP A 238 -11.72 3.26 -18.60
N ARG A 239 -10.94 3.09 -19.67
CA ARG A 239 -9.57 2.53 -19.59
C ARG A 239 -8.64 3.43 -18.80
N LEU A 240 -8.76 4.75 -18.98
CA LEU A 240 -7.99 5.72 -18.21
C LEU A 240 -8.35 5.64 -16.71
N LEU A 241 -9.63 5.52 -16.39
CA LEU A 241 -10.08 5.34 -15.01
C LEU A 241 -9.52 4.05 -14.39
N VAL A 242 -9.61 2.92 -15.10
CA VAL A 242 -9.04 1.64 -14.65
C VAL A 242 -7.53 1.76 -14.43
N PHE A 243 -6.80 2.38 -15.35
CA PHE A 243 -5.37 2.60 -15.22
C PHE A 243 -5.01 3.45 -13.99
N VAL A 244 -5.70 4.58 -13.79
CA VAL A 244 -5.48 5.46 -12.64
C VAL A 244 -5.78 4.72 -11.33
N VAL A 245 -6.90 4.00 -11.25
CA VAL A 245 -7.28 3.24 -10.06
C VAL A 245 -6.22 2.17 -9.77
N MET A 246 -5.88 1.31 -10.73
CA MET A 246 -4.95 0.21 -10.50
C MET A 246 -3.53 0.67 -10.13
N ASN A 247 -3.07 1.80 -10.69
CA ASN A 247 -1.73 2.33 -10.41
C ASN A 247 -1.66 3.13 -9.10
N TYR A 248 -2.70 3.91 -8.76
CA TYR A 248 -2.66 4.83 -7.63
C TYR A 248 -3.41 4.38 -6.37
N TRP A 249 -4.12 3.23 -6.41
CA TRP A 249 -4.86 2.75 -5.25
C TRP A 249 -3.98 2.50 -4.02
N VAL A 250 -2.79 1.91 -4.19
CA VAL A 250 -1.84 1.67 -3.09
C VAL A 250 -1.47 2.97 -2.40
N PHE A 251 -1.19 4.03 -3.16
CA PHE A 251 -0.88 5.35 -2.60
C PHE A 251 -2.08 5.94 -1.87
N GLY A 252 -3.28 5.84 -2.44
CA GLY A 252 -4.52 6.27 -1.78
C GLY A 252 -4.74 5.55 -0.44
N LEU A 253 -4.50 4.23 -0.40
CA LEU A 253 -4.55 3.42 0.82
C LEU A 253 -3.51 3.88 1.84
N LEU A 254 -2.25 4.10 1.43
CA LEU A 254 -1.19 4.52 2.36
C LEU A 254 -1.45 5.93 2.92
N VAL A 255 -1.98 6.84 2.12
CA VAL A 255 -2.43 8.16 2.60
C VAL A 255 -3.56 8.02 3.61
N LEU A 256 -4.55 7.15 3.34
CA LEU A 256 -5.64 6.90 4.30
C LEU A 256 -5.12 6.33 5.63
N VAL A 257 -4.18 5.37 5.58
CA VAL A 257 -3.55 4.80 6.79
C VAL A 257 -2.75 5.87 7.54
N PHE A 258 -2.02 6.72 6.82
CA PHE A 258 -1.28 7.84 7.41
C PHE A 258 -2.22 8.82 8.11
N VAL A 259 -3.29 9.27 7.44
CA VAL A 259 -4.30 10.18 8.02
C VAL A 259 -4.95 9.53 9.26
N SER A 260 -5.30 8.25 9.19
CA SER A 260 -5.84 7.55 10.36
C SER A 260 -4.84 7.44 11.52
N GLY A 261 -3.54 7.33 11.23
CA GLY A 261 -2.49 7.35 12.24
C GLY A 261 -2.29 8.73 12.88
N CYS A 262 -2.57 9.82 12.15
CA CYS A 262 -2.45 11.18 12.66
C CYS A 262 -3.69 11.66 13.43
N VAL A 263 -4.89 11.24 13.01
CA VAL A 263 -6.16 11.72 13.59
C VAL A 263 -6.45 11.08 14.95
N ARG A 264 -5.93 9.88 15.21
CA ARG A 264 -6.17 9.16 16.47
C ARG A 264 -4.99 9.30 17.43
N SER A 265 -5.30 9.43 18.71
CA SER A 265 -4.36 9.24 19.81
C SER A 265 -4.26 7.77 20.18
N GLY A 266 -3.11 7.30 20.67
CA GLY A 266 -2.93 5.95 21.20
C GLY A 266 -1.86 5.12 20.48
N VAL A 267 -1.52 3.97 21.05
CA VAL A 267 -0.47 3.08 20.51
C VAL A 267 -0.87 2.52 19.15
N THR A 268 -2.15 2.24 18.96
CA THR A 268 -2.68 1.75 17.68
C THR A 268 -2.44 2.76 16.54
N SER A 269 -2.57 4.06 16.80
CA SER A 269 -2.32 5.08 15.79
C SER A 269 -0.83 5.18 15.43
N GLY A 270 0.05 5.03 16.43
CA GLY A 270 1.49 4.90 16.23
C GLY A 270 1.87 3.68 15.37
N ILE A 271 1.20 2.54 15.55
CA ILE A 271 1.39 1.35 14.70
C ILE A 271 0.98 1.65 13.26
N TYR A 272 -0.20 2.26 13.03
CA TYR A 272 -0.63 2.64 11.69
C TYR A 272 0.33 3.63 11.02
N LEU A 273 0.81 4.62 11.77
CA LEU A 273 1.78 5.60 11.29
C LEU A 273 3.12 4.94 10.91
N ALA A 274 3.62 4.02 11.75
CA ALA A 274 4.83 3.27 11.47
C ALA A 274 4.69 2.42 10.20
N PHE A 275 3.57 1.73 10.02
CA PHE A 275 3.26 1.00 8.79
C PHE A 275 3.19 1.92 7.58
N ALA A 276 2.51 3.07 7.68
CA ALA A 276 2.39 4.03 6.59
C ALA A 276 3.75 4.60 6.17
N ILE A 277 4.56 5.08 7.12
CA ILE A 277 5.91 5.62 6.83
C ILE A 277 6.80 4.54 6.22
N TYR A 278 6.83 3.35 6.83
CA TYR A 278 7.66 2.25 6.33
C TYR A 278 7.27 1.84 4.91
N MET A 279 5.97 1.69 4.63
CA MET A 279 5.46 1.31 3.31
C MET A 279 5.60 2.42 2.28
N LEU A 280 5.54 3.70 2.67
CA LEU A 280 5.81 4.84 1.80
C LEU A 280 7.30 4.96 1.44
N LEU A 281 8.21 4.59 2.34
CA LEU A 281 9.64 4.54 2.04
C LEU A 281 10.01 3.33 1.17
N HIS A 282 9.29 2.22 1.30
CA HIS A 282 9.54 0.97 0.59
C HIS A 282 8.41 0.60 -0.38
N VAL A 283 7.85 1.59 -1.09
CA VAL A 283 6.70 1.36 -2.00
C VAL A 283 6.99 0.25 -3.01
N HIS A 284 8.20 0.20 -3.56
CA HIS A 284 8.60 -0.86 -4.50
C HIS A 284 8.50 -2.28 -3.92
N ALA A 285 8.70 -2.44 -2.61
CA ALA A 285 8.56 -3.73 -1.93
C ALA A 285 7.09 -4.04 -1.58
N VAL A 286 6.24 -3.02 -1.50
CA VAL A 286 4.79 -3.15 -1.21
C VAL A 286 4.01 -3.47 -2.48
N ASP A 287 4.44 -2.91 -3.61
CA ASP A 287 3.90 -3.11 -4.97
C ASP A 287 4.18 -4.53 -5.53
N ASP A 288 4.89 -5.37 -4.77
CA ASP A 288 5.09 -6.77 -5.11
C ASP A 288 3.91 -7.62 -4.58
N PRO A 289 3.24 -8.46 -5.42
CA PRO A 289 2.15 -9.34 -4.98
C PRO A 289 2.53 -10.33 -3.87
N HIS A 290 3.82 -10.63 -3.70
CA HIS A 290 4.32 -11.48 -2.62
C HIS A 290 4.62 -10.72 -1.32
N SER A 291 4.36 -9.40 -1.28
CA SER A 291 4.65 -8.58 -0.12
C SER A 291 3.76 -8.97 1.06
N LYS A 292 4.39 -9.39 2.15
CA LYS A 292 3.67 -9.77 3.39
C LYS A 292 3.20 -8.53 4.18
N MET A 293 3.60 -7.32 3.77
CA MET A 293 3.36 -6.10 4.55
C MET A 293 1.89 -5.68 4.55
N LEU A 294 1.22 -5.75 3.39
CA LEU A 294 -0.23 -5.48 3.31
C LEU A 294 -1.05 -6.55 4.05
N CYS A 295 -0.62 -7.81 4.01
CA CYS A 295 -1.24 -8.87 4.81
C CYS A 295 -1.11 -8.59 6.31
N ARG A 296 0.08 -8.18 6.78
CA ARG A 296 0.29 -7.82 8.19
C ARG A 296 -0.54 -6.61 8.61
N LEU A 297 -0.62 -5.58 7.76
CA LEU A 297 -1.48 -4.41 8.02
C LEU A 297 -2.93 -4.85 8.19
N ARG A 298 -3.43 -5.72 7.30
CA ARG A 298 -4.78 -6.28 7.38
C ARG A 298 -5.02 -7.05 8.68
N ASP A 299 -4.07 -7.90 9.08
CA ASP A 299 -4.18 -8.69 10.31
C ASP A 299 -4.19 -7.80 11.55
N VAL A 300 -3.35 -6.75 11.58
CA VAL A 300 -3.34 -5.73 12.64
C VAL A 300 -4.66 -4.96 12.67
N SER A 301 -5.19 -4.56 11.51
CA SER A 301 -6.47 -3.86 11.43
C SER A 301 -7.63 -4.73 11.92
N TRP A 302 -7.70 -5.99 11.50
CA TRP A 302 -8.70 -6.93 12.00
C TRP A 302 -8.54 -7.13 13.52
N GLY A 303 -7.31 -7.34 14.01
CA GLY A 303 -7.04 -7.55 15.43
C GLY A 303 -7.46 -6.37 16.29
N TYR A 304 -7.19 -5.14 15.83
CA TYR A 304 -7.66 -3.93 16.50
C TYR A 304 -9.20 -3.85 16.53
N LEU A 305 -9.87 -4.09 15.40
CA LEU A 305 -11.34 -4.09 15.32
C LEU A 305 -11.94 -5.18 16.23
N PHE A 306 -11.29 -6.34 16.34
CA PHE A 306 -11.71 -7.42 17.23
C PHE A 306 -11.56 -7.06 18.71
N LEU A 307 -10.43 -6.48 19.09
CA LEU A 307 -10.21 -6.02 20.47
C LEU A 307 -11.21 -4.92 20.86
N LEU A 308 -11.55 -4.01 19.94
CA LEU A 308 -12.59 -3.00 20.16
C LEU A 308 -13.95 -3.61 20.48
N ILE A 309 -14.33 -4.69 19.80
CA ILE A 309 -15.61 -5.39 20.05
C ILE A 309 -15.53 -6.17 21.37
N LEU A 310 -14.41 -6.82 21.67
CA LEU A 310 -14.21 -7.49 22.97
C LEU A 310 -14.28 -6.51 24.13
N PHE A 311 -13.77 -5.27 23.97
CA PHE A 311 -13.86 -4.24 24.99
C PHE A 311 -15.30 -3.79 25.29
N GLN A 312 -16.27 -4.05 24.41
CA GLN A 312 -17.69 -3.80 24.68
C GLN A 312 -18.30 -4.80 25.69
N LEU A 313 -17.56 -5.85 26.09
CA LEU A 313 -17.99 -6.76 27.14
C LEU A 313 -18.23 -5.99 28.46
N PRO A 314 -19.33 -6.30 29.17
CA PRO A 314 -19.70 -5.59 30.40
C PRO A 314 -18.72 -5.79 31.56
N VAL A 315 -17.86 -6.82 31.49
CA VAL A 315 -16.80 -7.09 32.47
C VAL A 315 -15.75 -5.97 32.50
N PHE A 316 -15.54 -5.28 31.39
CA PHE A 316 -14.62 -4.15 31.33
C PHE A 316 -15.33 -2.87 31.79
N SER A 317 -14.81 -2.23 32.84
CA SER A 317 -15.30 -0.93 33.29
C SER A 317 -14.75 0.19 32.41
N ASP A 318 -15.60 1.18 32.12
CA ASP A 318 -15.22 2.37 31.38
C ASP A 318 -14.76 3.44 32.39
N VAL A 319 -13.50 3.34 32.82
CA VAL A 319 -12.85 4.42 33.57
C VAL A 319 -12.32 5.50 32.60
N THR A 320 -12.43 5.26 31.29
CA THR A 320 -11.92 6.11 30.21
C THR A 320 -12.81 7.32 29.93
N ASP A 321 -14.14 7.21 30.04
CA ASP A 321 -15.05 8.35 29.86
C ASP A 321 -15.00 9.37 31.00
N GLN A 322 -14.57 8.97 32.19
CA GLN A 322 -14.53 9.86 33.37
C GLN A 322 -13.20 10.60 33.53
N CYS A 323 -12.20 10.30 32.70
CA CYS A 323 -10.88 10.83 32.93
C CYS A 323 -10.19 11.38 31.69
N GLU A 324 -9.86 12.67 31.76
CA GLU A 324 -9.02 13.32 30.76
C GLU A 324 -7.57 12.83 30.90
N ILE A 325 -7.06 12.22 29.83
CA ILE A 325 -5.70 11.70 29.73
C ILE A 325 -4.70 12.81 30.11
N GLY A 326 -3.90 12.57 31.16
CA GLY A 326 -2.88 13.52 31.63
C GLY A 326 -3.34 14.48 32.73
N THR A 327 -4.60 14.41 33.15
CA THR A 327 -5.08 15.10 34.36
C THR A 327 -4.95 14.19 35.59
N ASN A 328 -4.52 14.76 36.71
CA ASN A 328 -4.41 14.03 37.97
C ASN A 328 -5.74 14.23 38.73
N SER A 329 -6.61 13.23 38.69
CA SER A 329 -7.83 13.21 39.49
C SER A 329 -7.46 13.02 40.96
N GLN A 330 -8.02 13.84 41.85
CA GLN A 330 -7.75 13.77 43.29
C GLN A 330 -8.26 12.45 43.92
N SER A 331 -9.17 11.72 43.24
CA SER A 331 -9.69 10.41 43.66
C SER A 331 -9.03 9.22 42.97
N ASP A 332 -8.66 9.35 41.68
CA ASP A 332 -8.29 8.21 40.84
C ASP A 332 -6.84 8.25 40.30
N GLY A 333 -6.08 9.30 40.61
CA GLY A 333 -4.68 9.46 40.20
C GLY A 333 -4.53 9.79 38.71
N VAL A 334 -3.40 9.40 38.12
CA VAL A 334 -3.11 9.57 36.68
C VAL A 334 -3.84 8.49 35.90
N CYS A 335 -4.75 8.90 35.01
CA CYS A 335 -5.55 7.99 34.19
C CYS A 335 -4.77 7.41 33.01
N LEU A 336 -3.77 6.60 33.33
CA LEU A 336 -3.05 5.73 32.40
C LEU A 336 -3.63 4.32 32.51
N SER A 337 -4.87 4.15 32.05
CA SER A 337 -5.44 2.82 31.90
C SER A 337 -5.01 2.22 30.55
N LEU A 338 -4.78 0.91 30.51
CA LEU A 338 -4.44 0.18 29.29
C LEU A 338 -5.43 0.46 28.12
N PRO A 339 -6.76 0.57 28.38
CA PRO A 339 -7.74 0.98 27.37
C PRO A 339 -7.52 2.39 26.81
N ALA A 340 -7.17 3.38 27.66
CA ALA A 340 -6.88 4.74 27.21
C ALA A 340 -5.65 4.80 26.30
N ILE A 341 -4.61 4.02 26.62
CA ILE A 341 -3.38 3.93 25.81
C ILE A 341 -3.64 3.27 24.45
N LEU A 342 -4.55 2.30 24.39
CA LEU A 342 -4.89 1.56 23.18
C LEU A 342 -6.01 2.21 22.35
N ASP A 343 -6.58 3.32 22.84
CA ASP A 343 -7.75 4.01 22.26
C ASP A 343 -8.98 3.10 22.16
N PHE A 344 -9.23 2.36 23.24
CA PHE A 344 -10.43 1.55 23.42
C PHE A 344 -11.46 2.33 24.20
N ASN A 345 -12.50 2.75 23.48
CA ASN A 345 -13.63 3.49 24.03
C ASN A 345 -14.88 2.62 23.92
N LYS A 346 -15.78 2.67 24.90
CA LYS A 346 -17.12 2.13 24.68
C LYS A 346 -17.86 3.01 23.70
N LEU A 347 -18.56 2.38 22.77
CA LEU A 347 -19.18 3.08 21.65
C LEU A 347 -20.57 3.60 22.06
N PRO A 348 -21.00 4.77 21.54
CA PRO A 348 -22.32 5.31 21.81
C PRO A 348 -23.39 4.34 21.38
N LYS A 349 -24.40 4.20 22.24
CA LYS A 349 -25.55 3.35 21.97
C LYS A 349 -26.81 4.21 21.90
N ASN A 350 -27.47 4.20 20.75
CA ASN A 350 -28.62 5.05 20.46
C ASN A 350 -29.94 4.38 20.88
N TYR A 351 -30.14 4.14 22.18
CA TYR A 351 -31.45 3.71 22.70
C TYR A 351 -31.89 4.55 23.91
N PRO A 352 -33.22 4.68 24.14
CA PRO A 352 -33.73 5.48 25.25
C PRO A 352 -33.25 4.93 26.59
N GLY A 353 -32.55 5.77 27.37
CA GLY A 353 -31.98 5.43 28.68
C GLY A 353 -30.52 4.95 28.65
N ALA A 354 -29.86 4.91 27.48
CA ALA A 354 -28.42 4.68 27.40
C ALA A 354 -27.65 5.83 28.05
N PRO A 355 -26.52 5.57 28.75
CA PRO A 355 -25.59 6.64 29.11
C PRO A 355 -25.12 7.38 27.83
N PRO A 356 -24.98 8.71 27.86
CA PRO A 356 -24.48 9.47 26.72
C PRO A 356 -22.96 9.25 26.60
N LEU A 357 -22.55 8.29 25.77
CA LEU A 357 -21.13 8.15 25.41
C LEU A 357 -20.84 9.03 24.18
N HIS A 358 -19.68 9.68 24.16
CA HIS A 358 -19.27 10.62 23.11
C HIS A 358 -18.07 10.13 22.30
N SER A 359 -18.00 8.82 22.01
CA SER A 359 -16.92 8.25 21.22
C SER A 359 -17.29 8.08 19.74
N ASN A 360 -16.29 8.25 18.86
CA ASN A 360 -16.49 8.13 17.42
C ASN A 360 -16.40 6.66 16.98
N LEU A 361 -17.31 6.24 16.09
CA LEU A 361 -17.24 4.94 15.43
C LEU A 361 -15.90 4.78 14.69
N PRO A 362 -15.30 3.57 14.66
CA PRO A 362 -13.98 3.34 14.07
C PRO A 362 -14.01 3.26 12.54
N ILE A 363 -14.71 4.20 11.89
CA ILE A 363 -14.97 4.24 10.44
C ILE A 363 -13.66 4.16 9.64
N LEU A 364 -12.63 4.90 10.04
CA LEU A 364 -11.32 4.88 9.37
C LEU A 364 -10.66 3.49 9.40
N SER A 365 -10.78 2.74 10.49
CA SER A 365 -10.25 1.37 10.57
C SER A 365 -11.02 0.40 9.68
N ILE A 366 -12.35 0.56 9.59
CA ILE A 366 -13.20 -0.23 8.69
C ILE A 366 -12.82 0.06 7.24
N LEU A 367 -12.62 1.33 6.89
CA LEU A 367 -12.18 1.73 5.55
C LEU A 367 -10.78 1.19 5.21
N ILE A 368 -9.81 1.29 6.12
CA ILE A 368 -8.46 0.73 5.91
C ILE A 368 -8.55 -0.78 5.66
N PHE A 369 -9.31 -1.50 6.49
CA PHE A 369 -9.51 -2.93 6.32
C PHE A 369 -10.12 -3.26 4.96
N TRP A 370 -11.15 -2.54 4.54
CA TRP A 370 -11.81 -2.75 3.25
C TRP A 370 -10.88 -2.43 2.06
N MET A 371 -10.24 -1.26 2.07
CA MET A 371 -9.32 -0.82 1.02
C MET A 371 -8.14 -1.80 0.87
N THR A 372 -7.66 -2.38 1.97
CA THR A 372 -6.58 -3.39 1.95
C THR A 372 -7.04 -4.70 1.31
N ASN A 373 -8.27 -5.15 1.58
CA ASN A 373 -8.82 -6.34 0.91
C ASN A 373 -9.09 -6.10 -0.58
N ILE A 374 -9.48 -4.88 -0.99
CA ILE A 374 -9.57 -4.52 -2.41
C ILE A 374 -8.18 -4.52 -3.05
N GLN A 375 -7.17 -3.98 -2.37
CA GLN A 375 -5.81 -3.95 -2.92
C GLN A 375 -5.26 -5.36 -3.16
N GLU A 376 -5.56 -6.32 -2.29
CA GLU A 376 -5.17 -7.72 -2.53
C GLU A 376 -5.91 -8.32 -3.73
N LEU A 377 -7.19 -7.97 -3.93
CA LEU A 377 -7.92 -8.38 -5.12
C LEU A 377 -7.32 -7.78 -6.40
N ILE A 378 -6.86 -6.52 -6.34
CA ILE A 378 -6.15 -5.84 -7.43
C ILE A 378 -4.84 -6.56 -7.74
N PHE A 379 -4.03 -6.89 -6.73
CA PHE A 379 -2.75 -7.59 -6.93
C PHE A 379 -2.87 -8.97 -7.55
N ARG A 380 -3.95 -9.68 -7.25
CA ARG A 380 -4.21 -10.99 -7.89
C ARG A 380 -4.76 -10.83 -9.31
N SER A 381 -5.28 -9.65 -9.66
CA SER A 381 -5.87 -9.43 -10.97
C SER A 381 -4.81 -9.45 -12.08
N PRO A 382 -5.11 -10.07 -13.24
CA PRO A 382 -4.16 -10.14 -14.36
C PRO A 382 -3.84 -8.75 -14.96
N MET A 383 -4.78 -7.80 -14.83
CA MET A 383 -4.61 -6.43 -15.30
C MET A 383 -3.48 -5.70 -14.57
N TYR A 384 -3.25 -6.05 -13.31
CA TYR A 384 -2.22 -5.43 -12.51
C TYR A 384 -0.80 -5.85 -12.96
N ASP A 385 -0.64 -7.02 -13.60
CA ASP A 385 0.64 -7.42 -14.20
C ASP A 385 1.07 -6.47 -15.33
N TYR A 386 0.11 -5.95 -16.11
CA TYR A 386 0.38 -4.94 -17.15
C TYR A 386 0.82 -3.62 -16.53
N VAL A 387 0.14 -3.16 -15.47
CA VAL A 387 0.53 -1.95 -14.72
C VAL A 387 1.93 -2.10 -14.13
N ARG A 388 2.24 -3.27 -13.57
CA ARG A 388 3.57 -3.56 -13.03
C ARG A 388 4.65 -3.53 -14.12
N ALA A 389 4.38 -4.12 -15.27
CA ALA A 389 5.29 -4.08 -16.41
C ALA A 389 5.51 -2.63 -16.88
N TYR A 390 4.46 -1.82 -16.91
CA TYR A 390 4.53 -0.40 -17.22
C TYR A 390 5.40 0.37 -16.21
N THR A 391 5.17 0.21 -14.92
CA THR A 391 5.94 0.89 -13.85
C THR A 391 7.42 0.51 -13.90
N ARG A 392 7.74 -0.76 -14.16
CA ARG A 392 9.12 -1.21 -14.37
C ARG A 392 9.78 -0.52 -15.57
N ARG A 393 9.10 -0.47 -16.72
CA ARG A 393 9.61 0.23 -17.92
C ARG A 393 9.86 1.72 -17.65
N GLN A 394 8.94 2.39 -16.95
CA GLN A 394 9.14 3.79 -16.58
C GLN A 394 10.35 3.99 -15.66
N GLN A 395 10.55 3.07 -14.71
CA GLN A 395 11.69 3.12 -13.81
C GLN A 395 13.01 2.93 -14.56
N ASP A 396 13.09 1.96 -15.47
CA ASP A 396 14.26 1.73 -16.32
C ASP A 396 14.58 2.97 -17.18
N GLN A 397 13.57 3.53 -17.85
CA GLN A 397 13.74 4.76 -18.63
C GLN A 397 14.20 5.94 -17.77
N SER A 398 13.66 6.08 -16.55
CA SER A 398 14.07 7.15 -15.64
C SER A 398 15.51 6.98 -15.15
N HIS A 399 15.93 5.73 -14.92
CA HIS A 399 17.27 5.39 -14.49
C HIS A 399 18.29 5.61 -15.61
N ASP A 400 17.95 5.25 -16.84
CA ASP A 400 18.80 5.52 -18.01
C ASP A 400 18.95 7.03 -18.25
N ARG A 401 17.87 7.82 -18.08
CA ARG A 401 17.94 9.29 -18.12
C ARG A 401 18.84 9.85 -17.02
N ARG A 402 18.74 9.35 -15.79
CA ARG A 402 19.63 9.78 -14.68
C ARG A 402 21.08 9.43 -14.95
N LYS A 403 21.36 8.22 -15.46
CA LYS A 403 22.71 7.81 -15.88
C LYS A 403 23.27 8.72 -16.97
N ALA A 404 22.46 9.06 -17.96
CA ALA A 404 22.85 9.98 -19.03
C ALA A 404 23.20 11.37 -18.46
N LEU A 405 22.37 11.93 -17.58
CA LEU A 405 22.64 13.20 -16.90
C LEU A 405 23.93 13.18 -16.06
N HIS A 406 24.17 12.11 -15.30
CA HIS A 406 25.40 11.95 -14.53
C HIS A 406 26.63 11.86 -15.44
N ALA A 407 26.55 11.12 -16.55
CA ALA A 407 27.64 11.03 -17.52
C ALA A 407 27.94 12.39 -18.19
N GLU A 408 26.93 13.22 -18.44
CA GLU A 408 27.12 14.59 -18.94
C GLU A 408 27.84 15.48 -17.91
N GLN A 409 27.45 15.41 -16.63
CA GLN A 409 28.12 16.15 -15.55
C GLN A 409 29.59 15.73 -15.38
N GLU A 410 29.90 14.43 -15.44
CA GLU A 410 31.27 13.94 -15.37
C GLU A 410 32.12 14.42 -16.55
N LYS A 411 31.57 14.41 -17.77
CA LYS A 411 32.24 14.97 -18.96
C LYS A 411 32.53 16.45 -18.79
N GLN A 412 31.58 17.24 -18.30
CA GLN A 412 31.78 18.68 -18.05
C GLN A 412 32.86 18.91 -16.98
N ALA A 413 32.83 18.14 -15.90
CA ALA A 413 33.86 18.20 -14.85
C ALA A 413 35.25 17.83 -15.39
N ALA A 414 35.35 16.82 -16.25
CA ALA A 414 36.60 16.43 -16.92
C ALA A 414 37.12 17.54 -17.85
N ILE A 415 36.24 18.19 -18.62
CA ILE A 415 36.61 19.33 -19.48
C ILE A 415 37.12 20.50 -18.65
N LEU A 416 36.48 20.82 -17.52
CA LEU A 416 36.94 21.88 -16.62
C LEU A 416 38.31 21.57 -16.01
N ARG A 417 38.54 20.31 -15.61
CA ARG A 417 39.87 19.85 -15.13
C ARG A 417 40.92 19.98 -16.22
N LEU A 418 40.62 19.58 -17.46
CA LEU A 418 41.53 19.71 -18.59
C LEU A 418 41.85 21.19 -18.88
N LYS A 419 40.84 22.06 -18.88
CA LYS A 419 41.02 23.51 -19.07
C LYS A 419 41.91 24.11 -17.99
N ALA A 420 41.76 23.68 -16.74
CA ALA A 420 42.63 24.12 -15.64
C ALA A 420 44.08 23.66 -15.82
N ILE A 421 44.30 22.43 -16.28
CA ILE A 421 45.65 21.91 -16.57
C ILE A 421 46.28 22.70 -17.73
N ILE A 422 45.54 22.91 -18.82
CA ILE A 422 46.01 23.68 -19.99
C ILE A 422 46.35 25.11 -19.56
N SER A 423 45.48 25.77 -18.80
CA SER A 423 45.74 27.13 -18.30
C SER A 423 47.01 27.20 -17.44
N ARG A 424 47.25 26.22 -16.56
CA ARG A 424 48.50 26.12 -15.78
C ARG A 424 49.71 25.88 -16.66
N MET A 425 49.59 25.04 -17.70
CA MET A 425 50.68 24.79 -18.65
C MET A 425 51.00 26.04 -19.47
N VAL A 426 49.99 26.74 -19.99
CA VAL A 426 50.18 27.99 -20.74
C VAL A 426 50.85 29.04 -19.86
N ASN A 427 50.37 29.25 -18.63
CA ASN A 427 51.00 30.18 -17.69
C ASN A 427 52.46 29.81 -17.41
N LYS A 428 52.77 28.52 -17.29
CA LYS A 428 54.14 28.04 -17.09
C LYS A 428 55.03 28.20 -18.33
N VAL A 429 54.46 28.05 -19.53
CA VAL A 429 55.17 28.32 -20.80
C VAL A 429 55.42 29.82 -20.97
N GLU A 430 54.46 30.66 -20.63
CA GLU A 430 54.62 32.13 -20.60
C GLU A 430 55.74 32.51 -19.62
N GLU A 431 55.74 31.98 -18.39
CA GLU A 431 56.84 32.19 -17.43
C GLU A 431 58.20 31.75 -18.00
N MET A 432 58.28 30.61 -18.68
CA MET A 432 59.54 30.14 -19.30
C MET A 432 59.95 30.95 -20.53
N MET A 433 59.00 31.46 -21.30
CA MET A 433 59.25 32.36 -22.44
C MET A 433 59.71 33.73 -21.95
N ASP A 434 59.14 34.25 -20.87
CA ASP A 434 59.59 35.49 -20.22
C ASP A 434 61.01 35.33 -19.63
N ILE A 435 61.36 34.13 -19.15
CA ILE A 435 62.73 33.79 -18.76
C ILE A 435 63.66 33.75 -19.99
N ALA A 436 63.24 33.14 -21.09
CA ALA A 436 64.05 32.98 -22.31
C ALA A 436 64.22 34.30 -23.10
N SER A 437 63.21 35.17 -23.08
CA SER A 437 63.24 36.51 -23.70
C SER A 437 63.96 37.56 -22.86
N GLY A 438 64.44 37.17 -21.66
CA GLY A 438 65.25 38.03 -20.79
C GLY A 438 64.47 39.08 -20.01
N LEU A 439 63.14 38.94 -19.90
CA LEU A 439 62.30 39.86 -19.12
C LEU A 439 62.17 39.47 -17.63
N ASN A 440 62.56 38.26 -17.24
CA ASN A 440 62.61 37.84 -15.84
C ASN A 440 64.03 37.93 -15.25
N TYR A 441 64.30 38.96 -14.44
CA TYR A 441 65.52 39.13 -13.64
C TYR A 441 65.54 38.27 -12.37
N SER A 442 64.98 37.07 -12.42
CA SER A 442 64.92 36.14 -11.28
C SER A 442 65.62 34.82 -11.60
N LEU A 443 66.86 34.92 -12.09
CA LEU A 443 67.81 33.84 -11.83
C LEU A 443 67.95 33.70 -10.30
N PRO A 444 67.96 32.48 -9.74
CA PRO A 444 68.23 32.31 -8.32
C PRO A 444 69.55 32.99 -7.97
N PRO A 445 69.64 33.77 -6.88
CA PRO A 445 70.88 34.47 -6.53
C PRO A 445 72.00 33.44 -6.36
N SER A 446 73.19 33.79 -6.85
CA SER A 446 74.41 32.99 -6.70
C SER A 446 74.62 32.58 -5.24
N ALA A 447 74.98 31.30 -5.05
CA ALA A 447 75.06 30.67 -3.73
C ALA A 447 75.92 31.49 -2.74
N PRO A 448 75.43 31.76 -1.52
CA PRO A 448 76.21 32.45 -0.50
C PRO A 448 77.36 31.57 0.02
N LEU A 449 78.45 32.22 0.46
CA LEU A 449 79.57 31.56 1.16
C LEU A 449 79.10 30.92 2.49
N ALA A 450 79.87 29.97 3.00
CA ALA A 450 79.51 29.11 4.14
C ALA A 450 78.89 29.91 5.31
N PRO A 451 77.68 29.54 5.78
CA PRO A 451 76.97 30.31 6.79
C PRO A 451 77.61 30.21 8.18
N THR A 452 77.50 31.28 8.97
CA THR A 452 77.94 31.34 10.37
C THR A 452 76.74 31.42 11.31
N ILE A 453 76.79 30.66 12.40
CA ILE A 453 75.77 30.65 13.46
C ILE A 453 76.13 31.76 14.45
N VAL A 454 75.14 32.58 14.85
CA VAL A 454 75.32 33.62 15.88
C VAL A 454 74.94 33.03 17.24
N PRO A 455 75.90 32.61 18.09
CA PRO A 455 75.61 31.79 19.27
C PRO A 455 74.80 32.54 20.35
N HIS A 456 74.91 33.87 20.43
CA HIS A 456 74.24 34.67 21.46
C HIS A 456 72.73 34.87 21.21
N GLU A 457 72.23 34.56 20.01
CA GLU A 457 70.79 34.65 19.66
C GLU A 457 70.15 33.27 19.48
N THR A 458 70.89 32.18 19.73
CA THR A 458 70.35 30.83 19.66
C THR A 458 69.54 30.51 20.93
N THR A 459 68.31 30.06 20.74
CA THR A 459 67.44 29.55 21.81
C THR A 459 67.19 28.06 21.59
N GLN A 460 66.64 27.34 22.57
CA GLN A 460 66.36 25.90 22.44
C GLN A 460 65.47 25.54 21.22
N ASN A 461 64.69 26.48 20.68
CA ASN A 461 63.72 26.23 19.62
C ASN A 461 63.97 27.03 18.32
N ALA A 462 65.01 27.87 18.27
CA ALA A 462 65.33 28.67 17.09
C ALA A 462 66.85 28.90 16.98
N VAL A 463 67.36 28.75 15.76
CA VAL A 463 68.76 29.03 15.41
C VAL A 463 68.79 30.13 14.36
N THR A 464 69.50 31.21 14.65
CA THR A 464 69.73 32.31 13.70
C THR A 464 71.02 32.06 12.93
N VAL A 465 70.89 32.01 11.61
CA VAL A 465 72.01 31.76 10.68
C VAL A 465 72.21 33.00 9.82
N THR A 466 73.47 33.45 9.74
CA THR A 466 73.87 34.64 8.98
C THR A 466 74.98 34.30 7.98
N TRP A 467 75.07 35.03 6.89
CA TRP A 467 76.17 34.90 5.93
C TRP A 467 76.55 36.27 5.36
N SER A 468 77.79 36.41 4.91
CA SER A 468 78.24 37.63 4.22
C SER A 468 77.70 37.62 2.78
N PRO A 469 77.05 38.70 2.32
CA PRO A 469 76.54 38.77 0.94
C PRO A 469 77.70 38.92 -0.06
N PRO A 470 77.59 38.35 -1.28
CA PRO A 470 78.63 38.49 -2.30
C PRO A 470 78.77 39.96 -2.75
N PRO A 471 79.99 40.43 -3.11
CA PRO A 471 80.22 41.81 -3.50
C PRO A 471 79.73 42.05 -4.93
N GLY A 472 78.58 42.71 -5.06
CA GLY A 472 78.02 43.15 -6.34
C GLY A 472 76.68 43.89 -6.14
N PRO A 473 76.22 44.69 -7.12
CA PRO A 473 74.96 45.42 -7.02
C PRO A 473 73.80 44.47 -7.31
N LEU A 474 73.40 43.68 -6.32
CA LEU A 474 72.17 42.87 -6.36
C LEU A 474 71.06 43.60 -5.58
N LEU A 475 69.95 43.88 -6.25
CA LEU A 475 68.80 44.65 -5.73
C LEU A 475 68.02 43.93 -4.61
N HIS A 476 68.20 42.62 -4.43
CA HIS A 476 67.59 41.87 -3.32
C HIS A 476 68.65 41.27 -2.40
N ARG A 477 68.72 41.80 -1.18
CA ARG A 477 69.73 41.46 -0.16
C ARG A 477 69.04 40.73 1.01
N ILE A 478 69.00 39.41 0.97
CA ILE A 478 68.53 38.61 2.11
C ILE A 478 69.65 38.56 3.15
N ARG A 479 69.42 39.09 4.35
CA ARG A 479 70.46 39.30 5.37
C ARG A 479 70.55 38.20 6.43
N TYR A 480 69.44 37.50 6.71
CA TYR A 480 69.42 36.37 7.64
C TYR A 480 68.20 35.47 7.35
N TYR A 481 68.30 34.20 7.75
CA TYR A 481 67.14 33.31 7.88
C TYR A 481 66.99 32.93 9.36
N VAL A 482 65.75 32.97 9.86
CA VAL A 482 65.40 32.39 11.16
C VAL A 482 64.69 31.08 10.90
N VAL A 483 65.31 29.98 11.32
CA VAL A 483 64.69 28.66 11.23
C VAL A 483 64.08 28.34 12.57
N THR A 484 62.75 28.29 12.62
CA THR A 484 61.99 27.92 13.83
C THR A 484 61.48 26.49 13.71
N ARG A 485 61.60 25.71 14.77
CA ARG A 485 61.00 24.37 14.83
C ARG A 485 59.52 24.51 15.17
N GLN A 486 58.63 24.27 14.20
CA GLN A 486 57.21 24.10 14.51
C GLN A 486 57.00 22.76 15.22
N VAL A 487 56.79 22.80 16.53
CA VAL A 487 56.34 21.65 17.30
C VAL A 487 54.83 21.52 17.06
N ARG A 488 54.39 20.48 16.35
CA ARG A 488 52.97 20.10 16.28
C ARG A 488 52.47 19.81 17.71
N PRO A 489 51.34 20.37 18.18
CA PRO A 489 50.75 19.91 19.42
C PRO A 489 50.31 18.46 19.24
N VAL A 490 50.98 17.55 19.96
CA VAL A 490 50.49 16.20 20.21
C VAL A 490 49.61 16.31 21.45
N GLY A 491 48.32 16.60 21.25
CA GLY A 491 47.26 16.38 22.24
C GLY A 491 46.37 15.28 21.66
N CYS A 492 46.62 14.03 22.03
CA CYS A 492 46.04 13.30 23.16
C CYS A 492 44.70 12.63 22.77
N ILE A 493 44.71 11.32 23.00
CA ILE A 493 43.67 10.30 22.81
C ILE A 493 42.37 10.69 23.50
#